data_AF-A0A7K4GYT9-F1
#
_entry.id   AF-A0A7K4GYT9-F1
#
_cell.length_a   1.000
_cell.length_b   1.000
_cell.length_c   1.000
_cell.angle_alpha   90.00
_cell.angle_beta   90.00
_cell.angle_gamma   90.00
#
_symmetry.space_group_name_H-M   'P 1'
#
loop_
_entity.id
_entity.type
_entity.pdbx_description
1 polymer ?
#
loop_
_entity_poly.entity_id
_entity_poly.type
_entity_poly.pdbx_seq_one_letter_code
_entity_poly.pdbx_strand_id
1 'polypeptide(L)'
;MFKKGKYRLFSYFIENYLIYYKSIKKNNKIIAFAICEYLEFKSIEPILKDFLRKRAIHYFSIQIDINEKSEKILLLNFEDYKKENIIKSFNIVKQFLAEIEKPVKFLKEKFLEKKFLAIFLQDIKSNTSISKVSEAITISTEKELKFFNFYSINLDLIEQRKSFISNFLNLISNFSRRGFLIFNFQIDDSEEIKIFAYFVDICERNKNNSNIENNVNSIFHSNLISRQNIKIQEIYNYFWRLGVTDTFFFLNDFCNLFFLKKNSYSLDLLNINDQIEENLVKNQTEYVRLSPNLLFIEHNYLFIILENLDSEYIHRILKAHYPKFFIYILILNNLAYKKLLEMDSIKLLENIIIIHPKEIQKLNYQEFKRS
;
A
#
# COMPACT_ATOMS: atom_id res chain seq x y z
N MET A 1 -21.74 41.93 12.94
CA MET A 1 -21.06 40.67 13.32
C MET A 1 -21.36 39.61 12.28
N PHE A 2 -20.44 39.35 11.35
CA PHE A 2 -20.61 38.29 10.34
C PHE A 2 -20.44 36.91 11.00
N LYS A 3 -21.48 36.07 10.89
CA LYS A 3 -21.44 34.67 11.32
C LYS A 3 -20.31 33.96 10.56
N LYS A 4 -19.30 33.46 11.30
CA LYS A 4 -18.25 32.57 10.77
C LYS A 4 -18.92 31.43 10.02
N GLY A 5 -18.82 31.43 8.68
CA GLY A 5 -19.35 30.37 7.84
C GLY A 5 -18.71 29.04 8.26
N LYS A 6 -19.53 28.09 8.74
CA LYS A 6 -19.11 26.71 8.94
C LYS A 6 -18.62 26.18 7.60
N TYR A 7 -17.36 25.77 7.55
CA TYR A 7 -16.76 25.03 6.44
C TYR A 7 -17.71 23.93 5.95
N ARG A 8 -17.96 23.88 4.64
CA ARG A 8 -18.48 22.66 4.02
C ARG A 8 -17.27 21.92 3.48
N LEU A 9 -16.97 20.76 4.05
CA LEU A 9 -15.94 19.83 3.60
C LEU A 9 -15.94 19.60 2.06
N PHE A 10 -17.11 19.79 1.45
CA PHE A 10 -17.42 19.57 0.04
C PHE A 10 -17.49 20.86 -0.78
N SER A 11 -16.81 21.93 -0.36
CA SER A 11 -16.68 23.16 -1.15
C SER A 11 -15.60 23.03 -2.22
N TYR A 12 -15.87 22.22 -3.25
CA TYR A 12 -15.08 22.12 -4.47
C TYR A 12 -15.95 22.39 -5.71
N PHE A 13 -15.30 22.68 -6.84
CA PHE A 13 -15.96 22.68 -8.15
C PHE A 13 -15.11 21.93 -9.16
N ILE A 14 -15.74 21.41 -10.20
CA ILE A 14 -15.09 20.59 -11.22
C ILE A 14 -15.18 21.28 -12.55
N GLU A 15 -14.08 21.29 -13.29
CA GLU A 15 -14.02 21.83 -14.63
C GLU A 15 -13.09 20.98 -15.48
N ASN A 16 -13.67 20.29 -16.46
CA ASN A 16 -12.97 19.35 -17.33
C ASN A 16 -12.20 18.28 -16.53
N TYR A 17 -10.88 18.38 -16.49
CA TYR A 17 -9.96 17.41 -15.90
C TYR A 17 -9.47 17.82 -14.50
N LEU A 18 -9.99 18.91 -13.94
CA LEU A 18 -9.51 19.49 -12.69
C LEU A 18 -10.63 19.63 -11.65
N ILE A 19 -10.33 19.25 -10.41
CA ILE A 19 -11.14 19.56 -9.22
C ILE A 19 -10.46 20.71 -8.49
N TYR A 20 -11.17 21.80 -8.27
CA TYR A 20 -10.67 22.98 -7.58
C TYR A 20 -11.19 23.07 -6.15
N TYR A 21 -10.28 23.33 -5.23
CA TYR A 21 -10.57 23.68 -3.84
C TYR A 21 -10.15 25.11 -3.56
N LYS A 22 -10.98 25.86 -2.82
CA LYS A 22 -10.54 27.13 -2.22
C LYS A 22 -9.68 26.79 -1.00
N SER A 23 -8.38 27.15 -1.06
CA SER A 23 -7.45 26.90 0.04
C SER A 23 -7.92 27.59 1.33
N ILE A 24 -7.81 26.88 2.46
CA ILE A 24 -8.07 27.40 3.81
C ILE A 24 -6.94 28.35 4.25
N LYS A 25 -5.76 28.28 3.60
CA LYS A 25 -4.62 29.13 3.97
C LYS A 25 -4.96 30.59 3.66
N LYS A 26 -4.61 31.49 4.60
CA LYS A 26 -4.60 32.96 4.46
C LYS A 26 -3.84 33.48 3.22
N ASN A 27 -3.20 32.59 2.46
CA ASN A 27 -2.30 32.88 1.34
C ASN A 27 -3.02 33.01 -0.02
N ASN A 28 -4.36 32.99 -0.07
CA ASN A 28 -5.15 33.21 -1.30
C ASN A 28 -4.84 32.30 -2.51
N LYS A 29 -4.13 31.17 -2.31
CA LYS A 29 -3.83 30.23 -3.41
C LYS A 29 -5.06 29.40 -3.78
N ILE A 30 -5.19 29.16 -5.07
CA ILE A 30 -6.12 28.20 -5.67
C ILE A 30 -5.41 26.84 -5.68
N ILE A 31 -6.12 25.81 -5.23
CA ILE A 31 -5.63 24.43 -5.26
C ILE A 31 -6.45 23.67 -6.28
N ALA A 32 -5.79 22.92 -7.16
CA ALA A 32 -6.45 22.05 -8.11
C ALA A 32 -5.85 20.64 -8.12
N PHE A 33 -6.67 19.67 -8.47
CA PHE A 33 -6.31 18.27 -8.53
C PHE A 33 -6.66 17.69 -9.88
N ALA A 34 -5.73 16.96 -10.48
CA ALA A 34 -6.00 16.04 -11.58
C ALA A 34 -5.85 14.60 -11.07
N ILE A 35 -6.68 13.70 -11.57
CA ILE A 35 -6.53 12.27 -11.34
C ILE A 35 -6.28 11.58 -12.67
N CYS A 36 -5.33 10.65 -12.65
CA CYS A 36 -5.00 9.89 -13.82
C CYS A 36 -4.73 8.41 -13.50
N GLU A 37 -5.08 7.57 -14.48
CA GLU A 37 -4.86 6.14 -14.49
C GLU A 37 -3.61 5.86 -15.31
N TYR A 38 -2.73 5.00 -14.78
CA TYR A 38 -1.47 4.65 -15.40
C TYR A 38 -1.22 3.14 -15.34
N LEU A 39 -0.55 2.59 -16.35
CA LEU A 39 -0.25 1.16 -16.41
C LEU A 39 1.04 0.80 -15.69
N GLU A 40 2.08 1.62 -15.84
CA GLU A 40 3.41 1.34 -15.31
C GLU A 40 3.99 2.59 -14.64
N PHE A 41 4.26 2.53 -13.33
CA PHE A 41 4.80 3.68 -12.62
C PHE A 41 6.20 4.09 -13.12
N LYS A 42 6.99 3.10 -13.54
CA LYS A 42 8.36 3.29 -14.01
C LYS A 42 8.45 4.20 -15.25
N SER A 43 7.42 4.19 -16.12
CA SER A 43 7.43 5.03 -17.32
C SER A 43 7.09 6.49 -17.03
N ILE A 44 6.31 6.77 -15.98
CA ILE A 44 5.84 8.12 -15.65
C ILE A 44 6.70 8.81 -14.59
N GLU A 45 7.37 8.05 -13.74
CA GLU A 45 8.08 8.55 -12.57
C GLU A 45 9.18 9.60 -12.89
N PRO A 46 10.06 9.41 -13.88
CA PRO A 46 11.09 10.43 -14.19
C PRO A 46 10.47 11.76 -14.60
N ILE A 47 9.32 11.70 -15.31
CA ILE A 47 8.57 12.88 -15.76
C ILE A 47 7.93 13.59 -14.55
N LEU A 48 7.33 12.82 -13.63
CA LEU A 48 6.75 13.39 -12.41
C LEU A 48 7.81 14.03 -11.51
N LYS A 49 9.00 13.42 -11.39
CA LYS A 49 10.14 14.02 -10.67
C LYS A 49 10.56 15.35 -11.29
N ASP A 50 10.66 15.40 -12.61
CA ASP A 50 11.00 16.62 -13.34
C ASP A 50 9.94 17.70 -13.14
N PHE A 51 8.64 17.35 -13.15
CA PHE A 51 7.56 18.29 -12.86
C PHE A 51 7.56 18.82 -11.44
N LEU A 52 7.92 18.01 -10.44
CA LEU A 52 8.11 18.50 -9.07
C LEU A 52 9.25 19.52 -9.01
N ARG A 53 10.41 19.20 -9.59
CA ARG A 53 11.59 20.08 -9.62
C ARG A 53 11.32 21.39 -10.33
N LYS A 54 10.64 21.33 -11.48
CA LYS A 54 10.20 22.51 -12.24
C LYS A 54 8.99 23.22 -11.62
N ARG A 55 8.45 22.70 -10.51
CA ARG A 55 7.24 23.20 -9.82
C ARG A 55 6.01 23.31 -10.74
N ALA A 56 5.95 22.48 -11.79
CA ALA A 56 4.77 22.36 -12.65
C ALA A 56 3.63 21.63 -11.92
N ILE A 57 3.97 20.78 -10.95
CA ILE A 57 3.07 20.23 -9.94
C ILE A 57 3.65 20.54 -8.56
N HIS A 58 2.80 20.75 -7.57
CA HIS A 58 3.23 21.03 -6.20
C HIS A 58 3.58 19.74 -5.45
N TYR A 59 2.76 18.70 -5.62
CA TYR A 59 3.05 17.33 -5.21
C TYR A 59 2.30 16.35 -6.11
N PHE A 60 2.67 15.08 -6.04
CA PHE A 60 1.82 13.99 -6.52
C PHE A 60 1.62 12.94 -5.45
N SER A 61 0.55 12.17 -5.56
CA SER A 61 0.26 11.08 -4.65
C SER A 61 -0.14 9.82 -5.40
N ILE A 62 0.38 8.68 -4.96
CA ILE A 62 -0.02 7.35 -5.40
C ILE A 62 -0.91 6.75 -4.32
N GLN A 63 -2.14 6.45 -4.69
CA GLN A 63 -3.08 5.71 -3.86
C GLN A 63 -3.23 4.30 -4.43
N ILE A 64 -3.09 3.30 -3.57
CA ILE A 64 -3.29 1.88 -3.89
C ILE A 64 -4.46 1.36 -3.07
N ASP A 65 -5.48 0.85 -3.74
CA ASP A 65 -6.58 0.14 -3.07
C ASP A 65 -6.11 -1.25 -2.62
N ILE A 66 -6.43 -1.62 -1.38
CA ILE A 66 -6.03 -2.92 -0.83
C ILE A 66 -6.77 -4.09 -1.49
N ASN A 67 -8.06 -3.94 -1.80
CA ASN A 67 -8.86 -5.01 -2.38
C ASN A 67 -8.66 -5.07 -3.90
N GLU A 68 -8.48 -3.92 -4.53
CA GLU A 68 -8.27 -3.79 -5.97
C GLU A 68 -6.82 -3.40 -6.23
N LYS A 69 -5.87 -4.31 -5.96
CA LYS A 69 -4.41 -4.09 -6.07
C LYS A 69 -3.95 -3.54 -7.43
N SER A 70 -4.76 -3.74 -8.48
CA SER A 70 -4.56 -3.21 -9.83
C SER A 70 -4.95 -1.74 -9.99
N GLU A 71 -5.87 -1.23 -9.16
CA GLU A 71 -6.28 0.17 -9.18
C GLU A 71 -5.29 1.06 -8.43
N LYS A 72 -4.35 1.60 -9.20
CA LYS A 72 -3.44 2.64 -8.73
C LYS A 72 -3.90 3.97 -9.26
N ILE A 73 -4.26 4.86 -8.34
CA ILE A 73 -4.67 6.21 -8.67
C ILE A 73 -3.47 7.13 -8.50
N LEU A 74 -3.11 7.87 -9.55
CA LEU A 74 -2.15 8.96 -9.46
C LEU A 74 -2.93 10.28 -9.38
N LEU A 75 -2.74 10.99 -8.28
CA LEU A 75 -3.29 12.32 -8.05
C LEU A 75 -2.17 13.35 -8.19
N LEU A 76 -2.40 14.35 -9.03
CA LEU A 76 -1.49 15.47 -9.24
C LEU A 76 -2.09 16.71 -8.60
N ASN A 77 -1.30 17.42 -7.79
CA ASN A 77 -1.71 18.66 -7.17
C ASN A 77 -1.04 19.86 -7.85
N PHE A 78 -1.85 20.89 -8.08
CA PHE A 78 -1.43 22.17 -8.63
C PHE A 78 -1.82 23.27 -7.65
N GLU A 79 -0.91 24.21 -7.41
CA GLU A 79 -1.15 25.37 -6.58
C GLU A 79 -0.65 26.64 -7.27
N ASP A 80 -1.52 27.64 -7.41
CA ASP A 80 -1.13 28.97 -7.90
C ASP A 80 -2.09 30.04 -7.35
N TYR A 81 -1.70 31.31 -7.44
CA TYR A 81 -2.58 32.44 -7.15
C TYR A 81 -3.59 32.71 -8.26
N LYS A 82 -3.30 32.30 -9.50
CA LYS A 82 -4.14 32.49 -10.68
C LYS A 82 -4.54 31.15 -11.31
N LYS A 83 -5.83 31.00 -11.61
CA LYS A 83 -6.38 29.79 -12.21
C LYS A 83 -5.75 29.48 -13.57
N GLU A 84 -5.44 30.50 -14.34
CA GLU A 84 -4.87 30.39 -15.69
C GLU A 84 -3.48 29.72 -15.65
N ASN A 85 -2.69 29.97 -14.61
CA ASN A 85 -1.39 29.35 -14.43
C ASN A 85 -1.51 27.86 -14.09
N ILE A 86 -2.52 27.49 -13.29
CA ILE A 86 -2.86 26.08 -13.03
C ILE A 86 -3.22 25.38 -14.34
N ILE A 87 -4.08 25.99 -15.17
CA ILE A 87 -4.50 25.42 -16.45
C ILE A 87 -3.29 25.23 -17.39
N LYS A 88 -2.41 26.24 -17.48
CA LYS A 88 -1.18 26.15 -18.29
C LYS A 88 -0.29 25.00 -17.83
N SER A 89 -0.01 24.92 -16.53
CA SER A 89 0.83 23.86 -15.95
C SER A 89 0.20 22.48 -16.16
N PHE A 90 -1.10 22.36 -15.94
CA PHE A 90 -1.86 21.14 -16.21
C PHE A 90 -1.76 20.71 -17.68
N ASN A 91 -1.91 21.63 -18.64
CA ASN A 91 -1.83 21.32 -20.05
C ASN A 91 -0.43 20.82 -20.47
N ILE A 92 0.63 21.44 -19.93
CA ILE A 92 2.01 20.96 -20.13
C ILE A 92 2.15 19.53 -19.59
N VAL A 93 1.76 19.31 -18.33
CA VAL A 93 1.84 17.99 -17.69
C VAL A 93 1.05 16.94 -18.47
N LYS A 94 -0.17 17.28 -18.88
CA LYS A 94 -1.05 16.40 -19.66
C LYS A 94 -0.44 16.03 -21.00
N GLN A 95 0.16 16.98 -21.72
CA GLN A 95 0.78 16.75 -23.02
C GLN A 95 1.93 15.75 -22.90
N PHE A 96 2.90 16.01 -22.02
CA PHE A 96 4.05 15.13 -21.81
C PHE A 96 3.66 13.72 -21.36
N LEU A 97 2.64 13.60 -20.50
CA LEU A 97 2.14 12.28 -20.06
C LEU A 97 1.27 11.57 -21.11
N ALA A 98 0.80 12.27 -22.14
CA ALA A 98 0.11 11.67 -23.28
C ALA A 98 1.08 11.17 -24.36
N GLU A 99 2.29 11.72 -24.42
CA GLU A 99 3.33 11.39 -25.41
C GLU A 99 4.19 10.15 -25.04
N ILE A 100 4.00 9.58 -23.85
CA ILE A 100 4.70 8.35 -23.44
C ILE A 100 4.12 7.10 -24.13
N GLU A 101 4.97 6.09 -24.32
CA GLU A 101 4.63 4.84 -25.01
C GLU A 101 3.36 4.14 -24.45
N LYS A 102 3.17 4.18 -23.13
CA LYS A 102 1.96 3.72 -22.44
C LYS A 102 1.20 4.92 -21.88
N PRO A 103 0.33 5.57 -22.67
CA PRO A 103 -0.21 6.88 -22.33
C PRO A 103 -1.02 6.87 -21.04
N VAL A 104 -0.88 7.94 -20.26
CA VAL A 104 -1.65 8.14 -19.05
C VAL A 104 -3.05 8.65 -19.40
N LYS A 105 -4.08 8.05 -18.81
CA LYS A 105 -5.47 8.49 -19.00
C LYS A 105 -5.90 9.43 -17.88
N PHE A 106 -6.16 10.69 -18.23
CA PHE A 106 -6.73 11.66 -17.30
C PHE A 106 -8.25 11.50 -17.16
N LEU A 107 -8.72 11.46 -15.92
CA LEU A 107 -10.15 11.44 -15.62
C LEU A 107 -10.76 12.83 -15.81
N LYS A 108 -12.04 12.87 -16.21
CA LYS A 108 -12.78 14.11 -16.41
C LYS A 108 -14.13 14.09 -15.70
N GLU A 109 -14.58 15.27 -15.30
CA GLU A 109 -15.93 15.56 -14.83
C GLU A 109 -16.42 14.54 -13.78
N LYS A 110 -17.56 13.90 -14.03
CA LYS A 110 -18.20 12.94 -13.11
C LYS A 110 -17.30 11.76 -12.75
N PHE A 111 -16.45 11.30 -13.68
CA PHE A 111 -15.51 10.19 -13.40
C PHE A 111 -14.37 10.64 -12.48
N LEU A 112 -13.88 11.85 -12.70
CA LEU A 112 -12.89 12.49 -11.84
C LEU A 112 -13.46 12.70 -10.42
N GLU A 113 -14.68 13.23 -10.30
CA GLU A 113 -15.37 13.39 -9.03
C GLU A 113 -15.49 12.06 -8.28
N LYS A 114 -16.04 11.04 -8.97
CA LYS A 114 -16.27 9.73 -8.38
C LYS A 114 -14.98 9.12 -7.83
N LYS A 115 -13.89 9.14 -8.60
CA LYS A 115 -12.59 8.60 -8.15
C LYS A 115 -11.94 9.46 -7.07
N PHE A 116 -12.10 10.78 -7.11
CA PHE A 116 -11.57 11.68 -6.07
C PHE A 116 -12.19 11.40 -4.70
N LEU A 117 -13.51 11.21 -4.66
CA LEU A 117 -14.29 10.98 -3.43
C LEU A 117 -14.29 9.52 -2.95
N ALA A 118 -13.88 8.58 -3.81
CA ALA A 118 -13.87 7.14 -3.52
C ALA A 118 -13.11 6.75 -2.25
N ILE A 119 -12.16 7.59 -1.79
CA ILE A 119 -11.45 7.38 -0.52
C ILE A 119 -12.37 7.33 0.71
N PHE A 120 -13.58 7.90 0.63
CA PHE A 120 -14.57 7.85 1.69
C PHE A 120 -15.77 6.98 1.30
N LEU A 121 -16.48 7.35 0.23
CA LEU A 121 -17.70 6.68 -0.25
C LEU A 121 -17.93 7.01 -1.73
N GLN A 122 -18.63 6.14 -2.47
CA GLN A 122 -19.02 6.46 -3.85
C GLN A 122 -20.13 7.53 -3.92
N ASP A 123 -20.93 7.69 -2.86
CA ASP A 123 -22.14 8.53 -2.83
C ASP A 123 -22.07 9.62 -1.73
N ILE A 124 -21.02 10.45 -1.73
CA ILE A 124 -20.97 11.61 -0.84
C ILE A 124 -22.00 12.66 -1.31
N LYS A 125 -22.98 12.95 -0.44
CA LYS A 125 -24.03 13.95 -0.68
C LYS A 125 -24.00 15.05 0.38
N SER A 126 -24.80 16.11 0.18
CA SER A 126 -24.92 17.25 1.10
C SER A 126 -25.37 16.89 2.52
N ASN A 127 -26.04 15.74 2.71
CA ASN A 127 -26.47 15.18 3.98
C ASN A 127 -25.41 14.28 4.66
N THR A 128 -24.24 14.09 4.05
CA THR A 128 -23.14 13.32 4.65
C THR A 128 -22.70 14.00 5.93
N SER A 129 -22.75 13.27 7.04
CA SER A 129 -22.29 13.74 8.35
C SER A 129 -20.97 13.09 8.71
N ILE A 130 -20.09 13.87 9.32
CA ILE A 130 -18.78 13.42 9.76
C ILE A 130 -18.70 13.67 11.25
N SER A 131 -18.38 12.62 11.98
CA SER A 131 -18.25 12.63 13.43
C SER A 131 -17.01 11.85 13.82
N LYS A 132 -16.73 11.84 15.12
CA LYS A 132 -15.65 11.06 15.70
C LYS A 132 -16.25 10.19 16.78
N VAL A 133 -16.01 8.88 16.69
CA VAL A 133 -16.44 7.90 17.68
C VAL A 133 -15.19 7.22 18.19
N SER A 134 -14.86 7.47 19.46
CA SER A 134 -13.56 7.09 20.03
C SER A 134 -12.39 7.68 19.21
N GLU A 135 -11.46 6.85 18.75
CA GLU A 135 -10.30 7.25 17.94
C GLU A 135 -10.57 7.19 16.42
N ALA A 136 -11.73 6.68 16.00
CA ALA A 136 -12.08 6.56 14.59
C ALA A 136 -12.87 7.77 14.09
N ILE A 137 -12.63 8.16 12.84
CA ILE A 137 -13.50 9.09 12.13
C ILE A 137 -14.67 8.29 11.54
N THR A 138 -15.87 8.78 11.74
CA THR A 138 -17.09 8.14 11.27
C THR A 138 -17.74 9.00 10.21
N ILE A 139 -18.00 8.42 9.04
CA ILE A 139 -18.74 9.07 7.96
C ILE A 139 -20.07 8.34 7.79
N SER A 140 -21.15 9.07 8.00
CA SER A 140 -22.53 8.61 7.86
C SER A 140 -23.18 9.25 6.64
N THR A 141 -23.73 8.39 5.78
CA THR A 141 -24.71 8.76 4.76
C THR A 141 -26.07 8.17 5.14
N GLU A 142 -27.11 8.45 4.35
CA GLU A 142 -28.43 7.81 4.53
C GLU A 142 -28.37 6.28 4.40
N LYS A 143 -27.42 5.73 3.65
CA LYS A 143 -27.34 4.30 3.33
C LYS A 143 -26.29 3.55 4.13
N GLU A 144 -25.18 4.20 4.46
CA GLU A 144 -23.98 3.55 4.96
C GLU A 144 -23.32 4.33 6.09
N LEU A 145 -22.76 3.60 7.05
CA LEU A 145 -21.90 4.11 8.11
C LEU A 145 -20.54 3.45 8.01
N LYS A 146 -19.48 4.24 7.78
CA LYS A 146 -18.10 3.74 7.72
C LYS A 146 -17.22 4.36 8.77
N PHE A 147 -16.32 3.55 9.30
CA PHE A 147 -15.30 3.95 10.26
C PHE A 147 -13.94 3.96 9.58
N PHE A 148 -13.21 5.05 9.77
CA PHE A 148 -11.90 5.28 9.20
C PHE A 148 -10.88 5.34 10.33
N ASN A 149 -9.91 4.43 10.30
CA ASN A 149 -8.73 4.47 11.13
C ASN A 149 -7.54 4.87 10.27
N PHE A 150 -6.64 5.66 10.86
CA PHE A 150 -5.51 6.22 10.14
C PHE A 150 -4.23 5.76 10.80
N TYR A 151 -3.25 5.37 9.99
CA TYR A 151 -1.97 4.86 10.47
C TYR A 151 -0.84 5.54 9.70
N SER A 152 0.12 6.09 10.42
CA SER A 152 1.42 6.44 9.84
C SER A 152 2.20 5.18 9.53
N ILE A 153 3.06 5.22 8.52
CA ILE A 153 3.95 4.10 8.18
C ILE A 153 5.39 4.56 8.37
N ASN A 154 6.12 3.86 9.24
CA ASN A 154 7.55 4.04 9.42
C ASN A 154 8.33 3.15 8.45
N LEU A 155 8.80 3.73 7.34
CA LEU A 155 9.53 2.98 6.33
C LEU A 155 10.98 2.67 6.73
N ASP A 156 11.57 3.36 7.72
CA ASP A 156 12.97 3.14 8.14
C ASP A 156 13.19 1.73 8.69
N LEU A 157 12.16 1.13 9.28
CA LEU A 157 12.20 -0.21 9.87
C LEU A 157 12.04 -1.33 8.83
N ILE A 158 11.81 -0.99 7.57
CA ILE A 158 11.67 -1.97 6.50
C ILE A 158 13.05 -2.35 5.95
N GLU A 159 13.52 -3.54 6.32
CA GLU A 159 14.74 -4.15 5.76
C GLU A 159 14.54 -4.54 4.29
N GLN A 160 13.46 -5.27 3.97
CA GLN A 160 13.16 -5.75 2.61
C GLN A 160 12.20 -4.81 1.87
N ARG A 161 12.69 -3.62 1.55
CA ARG A 161 11.89 -2.53 0.94
C ARG A 161 11.21 -2.95 -0.37
N LYS A 162 11.88 -3.71 -1.23
CA LYS A 162 11.35 -4.10 -2.56
C LYS A 162 10.00 -4.81 -2.53
N SER A 163 9.74 -5.63 -1.51
CA SER A 163 8.51 -6.41 -1.40
C SER A 163 7.51 -5.79 -0.43
N PHE A 164 7.83 -4.65 0.19
CA PHE A 164 7.00 -4.05 1.21
C PHE A 164 5.57 -3.81 0.76
N ILE A 165 5.38 -3.15 -0.40
CA ILE A 165 4.04 -2.80 -0.89
C ILE A 165 3.20 -4.07 -1.09
N SER A 166 3.73 -5.08 -1.80
CA SER A 166 2.99 -6.33 -2.00
C SER A 166 2.68 -7.05 -0.70
N ASN A 167 3.66 -7.12 0.21
CA ASN A 167 3.55 -7.83 1.48
C ASN A 167 2.53 -7.16 2.39
N PHE A 168 2.57 -5.83 2.48
CA PHE A 168 1.63 -5.04 3.25
C PHE A 168 0.21 -5.18 2.70
N LEU A 169 0.01 -5.03 1.39
CA LEU A 169 -1.32 -5.16 0.77
C LEU A 169 -1.89 -6.58 0.95
N ASN A 170 -1.06 -7.62 0.76
CA ASN A 170 -1.46 -9.00 1.03
C ASN A 170 -1.91 -9.14 2.48
N LEU A 171 -1.06 -8.69 3.42
CA LEU A 171 -1.32 -8.83 4.85
C LEU A 171 -2.64 -8.17 5.27
N ILE A 172 -2.88 -6.92 4.86
CA ILE A 172 -4.10 -6.20 5.22
C ILE A 172 -5.34 -6.90 4.60
N SER A 173 -5.23 -7.38 3.36
CA SER A 173 -6.29 -8.15 2.72
C SER A 173 -6.64 -9.42 3.50
N ASN A 174 -5.66 -10.12 4.06
CA ASN A 174 -5.88 -11.36 4.83
C ASN A 174 -6.54 -11.10 6.17
N PHE A 175 -6.30 -9.94 6.77
CA PHE A 175 -7.08 -9.48 7.91
C PHE A 175 -8.52 -9.12 7.55
N SER A 176 -8.93 -9.34 6.30
CA SER A 176 -10.25 -8.97 5.78
C SER A 176 -10.55 -7.48 5.98
N ARG A 177 -9.49 -6.66 5.93
CA ARG A 177 -9.56 -5.21 6.07
C ARG A 177 -9.53 -4.58 4.69
N ARG A 178 -10.27 -3.47 4.56
CA ARG A 178 -10.30 -2.65 3.34
C ARG A 178 -9.58 -1.35 3.61
N GLY A 179 -9.10 -0.70 2.56
CA GLY A 179 -8.50 0.60 2.74
C GLY A 179 -7.59 1.04 1.61
N PHE A 180 -6.80 2.07 1.92
CA PHE A 180 -5.91 2.70 0.97
C PHE A 180 -4.52 2.86 1.56
N LEU A 181 -3.52 2.39 0.82
CA LEU A 181 -2.12 2.72 1.06
C LEU A 181 -1.77 3.94 0.21
N ILE A 182 -1.29 5.00 0.85
CA ILE A 182 -1.06 6.29 0.20
C ILE A 182 0.40 6.72 0.38
N PHE A 183 1.03 7.06 -0.74
CA PHE A 183 2.34 7.69 -0.80
C PHE A 183 2.17 9.09 -1.39
N ASN A 184 2.64 10.11 -0.68
CA ASN A 184 2.68 11.50 -1.15
C ASN A 184 4.13 11.90 -1.41
N PHE A 185 4.39 12.49 -2.58
CA PHE A 185 5.72 12.88 -3.04
C PHE A 185 5.76 14.40 -3.22
N GLN A 186 6.59 15.05 -2.43
CA GLN A 186 6.73 16.51 -2.41
C GLN A 186 8.20 16.88 -2.49
N ILE A 187 8.52 17.98 -3.16
CA ILE A 187 9.87 18.54 -3.14
C ILE A 187 10.06 19.49 -1.96
N ASP A 188 11.21 19.43 -1.30
CA ASP A 188 11.57 20.36 -0.25
C ASP A 188 12.40 21.55 -0.77
N ASP A 189 12.80 22.43 0.15
CA ASP A 189 13.57 23.63 -0.18
C ASP A 189 14.99 23.31 -0.69
N SER A 190 15.49 22.10 -0.45
CA SER A 190 16.77 21.59 -0.95
C SER A 190 16.67 20.84 -2.28
N GLU A 191 15.49 20.89 -2.92
CA GLU A 191 15.16 20.16 -4.15
C GLU A 191 15.16 18.62 -4.01
N GLU A 192 15.12 18.11 -2.78
CA GLU A 192 15.00 16.69 -2.51
C GLU A 192 13.54 16.27 -2.45
N ILE A 193 13.24 15.10 -3.02
CA ILE A 193 11.88 14.56 -3.04
C ILE A 193 11.65 13.75 -1.77
N LYS A 194 10.74 14.26 -0.94
CA LYS A 194 10.23 13.64 0.29
C LYS A 194 9.02 12.78 -0.01
N ILE A 195 8.93 11.67 0.71
CA ILE A 195 7.83 10.72 0.69
C ILE A 195 7.15 10.73 2.06
N PHE A 196 5.84 10.89 2.07
CA PHE A 196 5.00 10.62 3.24
C PHE A 196 4.17 9.39 2.94
N ALA A 197 4.19 8.41 3.85
CA ALA A 197 3.48 7.14 3.68
C ALA A 197 2.48 6.94 4.83
N TYR A 198 1.24 6.60 4.48
CA TYR A 198 0.21 6.30 5.47
C TYR A 198 -0.82 5.32 4.94
N PHE A 199 -1.48 4.64 5.86
CA PHE A 199 -2.53 3.66 5.59
C PHE A 199 -3.86 4.14 6.20
N VAL A 200 -4.91 4.08 5.39
CA VAL A 200 -6.28 4.35 5.81
C VAL A 200 -7.05 3.03 5.81
N ASP A 201 -7.44 2.58 7.01
CA ASP A 201 -8.26 1.38 7.22
C ASP A 201 -9.74 1.75 7.27
N ILE A 202 -10.56 0.99 6.55
CA ILE A 202 -12.01 1.22 6.41
C ILE A 202 -12.74 0.03 7.01
N CYS A 203 -13.44 0.28 8.10
CA CYS A 203 -14.18 -0.73 8.85
C CYS A 203 -15.70 -0.52 8.71
N GLU A 204 -16.42 -1.63 8.49
CA GLU A 204 -17.87 -1.72 8.67
C GLU A 204 -18.17 -2.14 10.13
N ARG A 205 -19.22 -1.60 10.73
CA ARG A 205 -19.60 -1.83 12.14
C ARG A 205 -19.71 -3.34 12.43
N ASN A 206 -19.19 -3.79 13.59
CA ASN A 206 -19.29 -5.14 14.19
C ASN A 206 -18.21 -6.21 13.88
N LYS A 207 -17.16 -5.94 13.11
CA LYS A 207 -16.00 -6.86 13.14
C LYS A 207 -15.15 -6.54 14.35
N ASN A 208 -14.90 -7.55 15.20
CA ASN A 208 -13.94 -7.49 16.31
C ASN A 208 -12.76 -6.60 15.89
N ASN A 209 -12.55 -5.52 16.64
CA ASN A 209 -11.38 -4.65 16.48
C ASN A 209 -10.14 -5.48 16.88
N SER A 210 -9.75 -6.44 16.04
CA SER A 210 -8.39 -6.93 16.04
C SER A 210 -7.51 -5.70 15.92
N ASN A 211 -6.60 -5.52 16.86
CA ASN A 211 -5.71 -4.38 16.88
C ASN A 211 -4.78 -4.50 15.67
N ILE A 212 -5.20 -3.94 14.54
CA ILE A 212 -4.50 -4.05 13.25
C ILE A 212 -3.06 -3.55 13.39
N GLU A 213 -2.83 -2.54 14.22
CA GLU A 213 -1.50 -2.06 14.59
C GLU A 213 -0.66 -3.19 15.21
N ASN A 214 -1.16 -3.83 16.27
CA ASN A 214 -0.45 -4.95 16.89
C ASN A 214 -0.24 -6.11 15.91
N ASN A 215 -1.24 -6.43 15.09
CA ASN A 215 -1.17 -7.55 14.15
C ASN A 215 -0.13 -7.29 13.05
N VAL A 216 -0.13 -6.10 12.46
CA VAL A 216 0.86 -5.71 11.45
C VAL A 216 2.25 -5.65 12.08
N ASN A 217 2.40 -4.95 13.21
CA ASN A 217 3.69 -4.76 13.85
C ASN A 217 4.31 -6.08 14.35
N SER A 218 3.48 -7.03 14.82
CA SER A 218 3.96 -8.36 15.22
C SER A 218 4.44 -9.21 14.04
N ILE A 219 3.86 -9.06 12.85
CA ILE A 219 4.28 -9.80 11.65
C ILE A 219 5.54 -9.21 11.04
N PHE A 220 5.65 -7.88 11.03
CA PHE A 220 6.85 -7.19 10.58
C PHE A 220 7.95 -7.09 11.66
N HIS A 221 7.71 -7.65 12.85
CA HIS A 221 8.61 -7.62 14.02
C HIS A 221 9.17 -6.23 14.33
N SER A 222 8.36 -5.19 14.10
CA SER A 222 8.77 -3.79 14.20
C SER A 222 7.54 -2.88 14.35
N ASN A 223 7.74 -1.67 14.86
CA ASN A 223 6.70 -0.64 14.95
C ASN A 223 6.47 0.02 13.59
N LEU A 224 6.07 -0.79 12.61
CA LEU A 224 5.89 -0.39 11.22
C LEU A 224 4.75 0.61 11.07
N ILE A 225 3.59 0.33 11.67
CA ILE A 225 2.45 1.24 11.64
C ILE A 225 2.16 1.76 13.03
N SER A 226 1.68 3.00 13.09
CA SER A 226 1.23 3.62 14.34
C SER A 226 -0.03 4.45 14.09
N ARG A 227 -1.08 4.17 14.86
CA ARG A 227 -2.38 4.83 14.75
C ARG A 227 -2.24 6.34 14.98
N GLN A 228 -2.88 7.10 14.11
CA GLN A 228 -2.92 8.55 14.17
C GLN A 228 -4.28 9.02 14.68
N ASN A 229 -4.26 9.91 15.67
CA ASN A 229 -5.46 10.46 16.27
C ASN A 229 -5.88 11.75 15.57
N ILE A 230 -6.81 11.64 14.64
CA ILE A 230 -7.07 12.72 13.68
C ILE A 230 -8.23 13.59 14.17
N LYS A 231 -8.11 14.90 14.01
CA LYS A 231 -9.19 15.84 14.31
C LYS A 231 -10.13 15.89 13.11
N ILE A 232 -11.45 15.97 13.36
CA ILE A 232 -12.46 16.10 12.30
C ILE A 232 -12.14 17.28 11.36
N GLN A 233 -11.58 18.37 11.91
CA GLN A 233 -11.23 19.56 11.14
C GLN A 233 -10.09 19.32 10.14
N GLU A 234 -9.25 18.30 10.34
CA GLU A 234 -8.10 17.98 9.48
C GLU A 234 -8.46 16.97 8.38
N ILE A 235 -9.72 16.51 8.32
CA ILE A 235 -10.12 15.47 7.38
C ILE A 235 -9.97 15.89 5.91
N TYR A 236 -9.95 17.21 5.62
CA TYR A 236 -9.68 17.72 4.27
C TYR A 236 -8.28 17.33 3.78
N ASN A 237 -7.31 17.12 4.67
CA ASN A 237 -5.97 16.64 4.31
C ASN A 237 -6.05 15.30 3.57
N TYR A 238 -6.99 14.43 3.92
CA TYR A 238 -7.19 13.16 3.21
C TYR A 238 -7.78 13.33 1.82
N PHE A 239 -8.73 14.25 1.62
CA PHE A 239 -9.22 14.57 0.27
C PHE A 239 -8.05 15.01 -0.62
N TRP A 240 -7.12 15.76 -0.03
CA TRP A 240 -5.96 16.26 -0.74
C TRP A 240 -4.83 15.22 -0.81
N ARG A 241 -4.95 14.09 -0.10
CA ARG A 241 -3.87 13.10 0.08
C ARG A 241 -2.59 13.74 0.66
N LEU A 242 -2.77 14.77 1.48
CA LEU A 242 -1.70 15.32 2.29
C LEU A 242 -1.37 14.33 3.41
N GLY A 243 -0.09 14.27 3.75
CA GLY A 243 0.39 13.46 4.86
C GLY A 243 -0.39 13.76 6.14
N VAL A 244 -0.71 12.70 6.87
CA VAL A 244 -1.30 12.77 8.22
C VAL A 244 -0.27 12.43 9.30
N THR A 245 0.98 12.56 8.92
CA THR A 245 2.17 12.31 9.70
C THR A 245 3.18 13.39 9.35
N ASP A 246 3.94 13.82 10.36
CA ASP A 246 5.08 14.72 10.18
C ASP A 246 6.34 13.94 9.76
N THR A 247 6.26 12.61 9.70
CA THR A 247 7.37 11.74 9.27
C THR A 247 7.47 11.72 7.75
N PHE A 248 8.66 12.02 7.26
CA PHE A 248 9.00 11.95 5.84
C PHE A 248 10.27 11.12 5.61
N PHE A 249 10.40 10.65 4.39
CA PHE A 249 11.53 9.85 3.94
C PHE A 249 12.06 10.36 2.60
N PHE A 250 13.35 10.22 2.32
CA PHE A 250 13.86 10.61 1.02
C PHE A 250 13.59 9.54 -0.03
N LEU A 251 13.18 9.96 -1.23
CA LEU A 251 12.87 9.03 -2.32
C LEU A 251 14.06 8.17 -2.73
N ASN A 252 15.30 8.65 -2.57
CA ASN A 252 16.47 7.84 -2.89
C ASN A 252 16.57 6.61 -1.98
N ASP A 253 16.21 6.73 -0.70
CA ASP A 253 16.26 5.63 0.28
C ASP A 253 15.18 4.57 -0.01
N PHE A 254 14.06 4.99 -0.59
CA PHE A 254 12.87 4.16 -0.79
C PHE A 254 12.53 3.94 -2.26
N CYS A 255 13.47 4.27 -3.15
CA CYS A 255 13.29 4.15 -4.59
C CYS A 255 12.87 2.71 -4.95
N ASN A 256 13.49 1.72 -4.32
CA ASN A 256 13.24 0.30 -4.56
C ASN A 256 11.83 -0.20 -4.18
N LEU A 257 11.03 0.56 -3.41
CA LEU A 257 9.60 0.27 -3.20
C LEU A 257 8.81 0.35 -4.52
N PHE A 258 9.21 1.28 -5.38
CA PHE A 258 8.53 1.61 -6.63
C PHE A 258 9.29 1.10 -7.85
N PHE A 259 10.60 0.87 -7.71
CA PHE A 259 11.46 0.29 -8.73
C PHE A 259 11.85 -1.13 -8.38
N LEU A 260 11.17 -2.09 -9.02
CA LEU A 260 11.75 -3.40 -9.22
C LEU A 260 13.00 -3.23 -10.10
N LYS A 261 14.19 -3.14 -9.49
CA LYS A 261 15.34 -3.79 -10.13
C LYS A 261 14.89 -5.24 -10.31
N LYS A 262 15.00 -5.80 -11.52
CA LYS A 262 14.87 -7.25 -11.74
C LYS A 262 15.74 -7.93 -10.69
N ASN A 263 15.16 -8.29 -9.55
CA ASN A 263 15.73 -9.31 -8.70
C ASN A 263 15.45 -10.56 -9.52
N SER A 264 16.53 -11.11 -10.05
CA SER A 264 16.54 -12.34 -10.84
C SER A 264 16.18 -13.50 -9.94
N TYR A 265 14.91 -13.57 -9.53
CA TYR A 265 14.35 -14.87 -9.18
C TYR A 265 14.42 -15.71 -10.45
N SER A 266 14.99 -16.89 -10.32
CA SER A 266 15.01 -17.87 -11.39
C SER A 266 13.59 -18.20 -11.81
N LEU A 267 13.44 -18.59 -13.07
CA LEU A 267 12.17 -19.10 -13.59
C LEU A 267 11.69 -20.30 -12.76
N ASP A 268 12.63 -21.09 -12.21
CA ASP A 268 12.34 -22.27 -11.40
C ASP A 268 11.66 -21.92 -10.08
N LEU A 269 12.10 -20.86 -9.39
CA LEU A 269 11.43 -20.39 -8.17
C LEU A 269 10.00 -19.92 -8.45
N LEU A 270 9.80 -19.19 -9.56
CA LEU A 270 8.48 -18.73 -9.97
C LEU A 270 7.56 -19.92 -10.30
N ASN A 271 8.04 -20.88 -11.09
CA ASN A 271 7.26 -22.07 -11.45
C ASN A 271 6.88 -22.93 -10.23
N ILE A 272 7.81 -23.12 -9.28
CA ILE A 272 7.54 -23.84 -8.02
C ILE A 272 6.48 -23.08 -7.20
N ASN A 273 6.59 -21.77 -7.14
CA ASN A 273 5.67 -20.93 -6.40
C ASN A 273 4.25 -21.05 -6.97
N ASP A 274 4.11 -20.92 -8.29
CA ASP A 274 2.84 -21.05 -8.99
C ASP A 274 2.25 -22.45 -8.74
N GLN A 275 3.07 -23.49 -8.83
CA GLN A 275 2.64 -24.87 -8.58
C GLN A 275 2.12 -25.07 -7.15
N ILE A 276 2.79 -24.53 -6.14
CA ILE A 276 2.36 -24.65 -4.73
C ILE A 276 1.02 -23.93 -4.52
N GLU A 277 0.88 -22.73 -5.06
CA GLU A 277 -0.35 -21.94 -4.96
C GLU A 277 -1.52 -22.60 -5.66
N GLU A 278 -1.34 -23.10 -6.88
CA GLU A 278 -2.37 -23.83 -7.62
C GLU A 278 -2.88 -25.04 -6.82
N ASN A 279 -1.98 -25.77 -6.17
CA ASN A 279 -2.36 -26.90 -5.34
C ASN A 279 -3.10 -26.49 -4.08
N LEU A 280 -2.71 -25.40 -3.41
CA LEU A 280 -3.44 -24.87 -2.25
C LEU A 280 -4.85 -24.41 -2.64
N VAL A 281 -4.98 -23.69 -3.76
CA VAL A 281 -6.28 -23.25 -4.32
C VAL A 281 -7.16 -24.44 -4.67
N LYS A 282 -6.61 -25.44 -5.37
CA LYS A 282 -7.35 -26.67 -5.74
C LYS A 282 -7.90 -27.40 -4.52
N ASN A 283 -7.18 -27.36 -3.40
CA ASN A 283 -7.61 -27.96 -2.14
C ASN A 283 -8.44 -27.01 -1.27
N GLN A 284 -8.80 -25.81 -1.76
CA GLN A 284 -9.52 -24.77 -1.02
C GLN A 284 -8.83 -24.41 0.31
N THR A 285 -7.51 -24.44 0.34
CA THR A 285 -6.71 -24.12 1.54
C THR A 285 -6.42 -22.62 1.52
N GLU A 286 -6.70 -21.93 2.62
CA GLU A 286 -6.38 -20.50 2.76
C GLU A 286 -4.86 -20.33 2.86
N TYR A 287 -4.31 -19.36 2.14
CA TYR A 287 -2.89 -19.06 2.22
C TYR A 287 -2.62 -17.60 1.90
N VAL A 288 -1.42 -17.18 2.29
CA VAL A 288 -0.91 -15.82 2.23
C VAL A 288 0.53 -15.88 1.78
N ARG A 289 0.86 -15.27 0.63
CA ARG A 289 2.25 -15.06 0.29
C ARG A 289 2.80 -13.82 0.99
N LEU A 290 3.77 -14.04 1.87
CA LEU A 290 4.50 -12.99 2.60
C LEU A 290 5.75 -12.52 1.87
N SER A 291 6.34 -13.34 1.00
CA SER A 291 7.40 -12.96 0.06
C SER A 291 7.54 -14.04 -1.03
N PRO A 292 8.32 -13.83 -2.09
CA PRO A 292 8.62 -14.89 -3.07
C PRO A 292 9.15 -16.18 -2.43
N ASN A 293 9.74 -16.09 -1.24
CA ASN A 293 10.37 -17.20 -0.52
C ASN A 293 9.58 -17.62 0.74
N LEU A 294 8.39 -17.07 0.98
CA LEU A 294 7.66 -17.30 2.22
C LEU A 294 6.15 -17.26 2.00
N LEU A 295 5.48 -18.37 2.28
CA LEU A 295 4.03 -18.43 2.40
C LEU A 295 3.64 -18.72 3.84
N PHE A 296 2.51 -18.18 4.23
CA PHE A 296 1.77 -18.55 5.41
C PHE A 296 0.52 -19.30 4.95
N ILE A 297 0.25 -20.48 5.50
CA ILE A 297 -0.83 -21.37 5.06
C ILE A 297 -1.73 -21.62 6.26
N GLU A 298 -3.03 -21.40 6.06
CA GLU A 298 -4.07 -21.41 7.09
C GLU A 298 -3.63 -20.54 8.29
N HIS A 299 -3.72 -21.07 9.52
CA HIS A 299 -3.40 -20.32 10.73
C HIS A 299 -2.10 -20.79 11.40
N ASN A 300 -1.55 -21.94 10.97
CA ASN A 300 -0.55 -22.68 11.75
C ASN A 300 0.71 -23.04 10.94
N TYR A 301 0.75 -22.77 9.63
CA TYR A 301 1.85 -23.23 8.78
C TYR A 301 2.63 -22.09 8.15
N LEU A 302 3.95 -22.24 8.11
CA LEU A 302 4.86 -21.34 7.43
C LEU A 302 5.69 -22.12 6.42
N PHE A 303 5.65 -21.75 5.16
CA PHE A 303 6.31 -22.45 4.05
C PHE A 303 7.40 -21.58 3.46
N ILE A 304 8.65 -21.98 3.66
CA ILE A 304 9.85 -21.29 3.18
C ILE A 304 10.32 -21.93 1.88
N ILE A 305 10.58 -21.14 0.85
CA ILE A 305 11.05 -21.61 -0.47
C ILE A 305 12.31 -20.83 -0.83
N LEU A 306 13.44 -21.52 -1.00
CA LEU A 306 14.72 -20.90 -1.29
C LEU A 306 15.37 -21.54 -2.51
N GLU A 307 16.02 -20.74 -3.35
CA GLU A 307 16.82 -21.27 -4.46
C GLU A 307 18.10 -21.96 -3.97
N ASN A 308 18.73 -21.41 -2.93
CA ASN A 308 19.97 -21.89 -2.33
C ASN A 308 19.91 -21.76 -0.79
N LEU A 309 20.89 -22.34 -0.08
CA LEU A 309 20.94 -22.28 1.37
C LEU A 309 21.25 -20.85 1.83
N ASP A 310 20.34 -20.27 2.60
CA ASP A 310 20.52 -19.01 3.30
C ASP A 310 20.28 -19.23 4.80
N SER A 311 21.37 -19.56 5.50
CA SER A 311 21.32 -19.94 6.92
C SER A 311 20.88 -18.78 7.82
N GLU A 312 21.27 -17.54 7.50
CA GLU A 312 20.87 -16.36 8.27
C GLU A 312 19.37 -16.10 8.13
N TYR A 313 18.85 -16.19 6.90
CA TYR A 313 17.42 -16.06 6.63
C TYR A 313 16.60 -17.13 7.37
N ILE A 314 16.99 -18.40 7.24
CA ILE A 314 16.32 -19.51 7.93
C ILE A 314 16.36 -19.28 9.44
N HIS A 315 17.52 -18.98 10.01
CA HIS A 315 17.66 -18.76 11.45
C HIS A 315 16.76 -17.61 11.96
N ARG A 316 16.70 -16.49 11.23
CA ARG A 316 15.84 -15.35 11.57
C ARG A 316 14.36 -15.77 11.58
N ILE A 317 13.91 -16.50 10.57
CA ILE A 317 12.52 -16.98 10.51
C ILE A 317 12.23 -17.97 11.65
N LEU A 318 13.10 -18.95 11.89
CA LEU A 318 12.93 -19.92 12.97
C LEU A 318 12.86 -19.25 14.34
N LYS A 319 13.78 -18.32 14.64
CA LYS A 319 13.79 -17.59 15.91
C LYS A 319 12.49 -16.83 16.16
N ALA A 320 11.86 -16.29 15.11
CA ALA A 320 10.65 -15.50 15.21
C ALA A 320 9.36 -16.34 15.26
N HIS A 321 9.34 -17.51 14.61
CA HIS A 321 8.11 -18.22 14.26
C HIS A 321 8.02 -19.67 14.77
N TYR A 322 9.15 -20.31 15.11
CA TYR A 322 9.20 -21.72 15.50
C TYR A 322 8.23 -22.15 16.61
N PRO A 323 8.03 -21.40 17.71
CA PRO A 323 7.11 -21.85 18.76
C PRO A 323 5.62 -21.70 18.38
N LYS A 324 5.30 -21.03 17.27
CA LYS A 324 3.92 -20.68 16.88
C LYS A 324 3.43 -21.41 15.65
N PHE A 325 4.34 -21.92 14.82
CA PHE A 325 4.00 -22.44 13.50
C PHE A 325 4.74 -23.74 13.20
N PHE A 326 4.10 -24.62 12.43
CA PHE A 326 4.75 -25.71 11.71
C PHE A 326 5.45 -25.15 10.47
N ILE A 327 6.75 -25.37 10.36
CA ILE A 327 7.59 -24.72 9.37
C ILE A 327 8.05 -25.74 8.33
N TYR A 328 7.65 -25.52 7.08
CA TYR A 328 8.13 -26.26 5.93
C TYR A 328 9.26 -25.49 5.26
N ILE A 329 10.36 -26.17 4.92
CA ILE A 329 11.51 -25.57 4.23
C ILE A 329 11.81 -26.35 2.96
N LEU A 330 11.72 -25.67 1.82
CA LEU A 330 12.06 -26.18 0.49
C LEU A 330 13.30 -25.45 -0.03
N ILE A 331 14.38 -26.17 -0.33
CA ILE A 331 15.58 -25.62 -0.98
C ILE A 331 15.73 -26.25 -2.36
N LEU A 332 15.54 -25.48 -3.42
CA LEU A 332 15.54 -25.97 -4.81
C LEU A 332 16.88 -26.57 -5.25
N ASN A 333 18.00 -26.03 -4.76
CA ASN A 333 19.32 -26.59 -5.01
C ASN A 333 19.59 -27.85 -4.17
N ASN A 334 19.79 -28.99 -4.83
CA ASN A 334 20.02 -30.28 -4.16
C ASN A 334 21.25 -30.32 -3.24
N LEU A 335 22.36 -29.64 -3.60
CA LEU A 335 23.55 -29.60 -2.75
C LEU A 335 23.28 -28.81 -1.47
N ALA A 336 22.55 -27.71 -1.60
CA ALA A 336 22.16 -26.85 -0.49
C ALA A 336 21.15 -27.52 0.44
N TYR A 337 20.19 -28.27 -0.12
CA TYR A 337 19.29 -29.14 0.64
C TYR A 337 20.06 -30.16 1.50
N LYS A 338 21.05 -30.86 0.92
CA LYS A 338 21.88 -31.82 1.65
C LYS A 338 22.63 -31.16 2.81
N LYS A 339 23.22 -29.97 2.56
CA LYS A 339 23.88 -29.18 3.60
C LYS A 339 22.93 -28.81 4.75
N LEU A 340 21.68 -28.43 4.46
CA LEU A 340 20.69 -28.13 5.49
C LEU A 340 20.39 -29.35 6.37
N LEU A 341 20.25 -30.54 5.76
CA LEU A 341 20.04 -31.79 6.49
C LEU A 341 21.23 -32.15 7.40
N GLU A 342 22.44 -31.76 7.04
CA GLU A 342 23.64 -32.00 7.85
C GLU A 342 23.73 -31.07 9.07
N MET A 343 22.89 -30.03 9.18
CA MET A 343 22.87 -29.12 10.33
C MET A 343 22.15 -29.76 11.53
N ASP A 344 22.92 -30.16 12.55
CA ASP A 344 22.41 -30.82 13.76
C ASP A 344 21.30 -30.03 14.49
N SER A 345 21.34 -28.70 14.41
CA SER A 345 20.38 -27.81 15.06
C SER A 345 18.96 -27.88 14.50
N ILE A 346 18.78 -28.31 13.24
CA ILE A 346 17.46 -28.33 12.59
C ILE A 346 16.82 -29.71 12.72
N LYS A 347 17.62 -30.79 12.76
CA LYS A 347 17.14 -32.17 12.95
C LYS A 347 16.40 -32.40 14.28
N LEU A 348 16.69 -31.59 15.30
CA LEU A 348 16.13 -31.72 16.64
C LEU A 348 14.79 -30.96 16.81
N LEU A 349 14.30 -30.29 15.77
CA LEU A 349 13.14 -29.41 15.86
C LEU A 349 11.89 -30.09 15.28
N GLU A 350 11.02 -30.59 16.16
CA GLU A 350 9.83 -31.41 15.81
C GLU A 350 8.84 -30.72 14.87
N ASN A 351 8.75 -29.39 14.92
CA ASN A 351 7.81 -28.62 14.11
C ASN A 351 8.40 -28.17 12.76
N ILE A 352 9.57 -28.68 12.35
CA ILE A 352 10.18 -28.35 11.06
C ILE A 352 10.19 -29.55 10.13
N ILE A 353 9.68 -29.35 8.92
CA ILE A 353 9.72 -30.33 7.84
C ILE A 353 10.55 -29.77 6.69
N ILE A 354 11.67 -30.43 6.37
CA ILE A 354 12.49 -30.08 5.20
C ILE A 354 12.03 -30.93 4.02
N ILE A 355 11.53 -30.28 2.97
CA ILE A 355 11.03 -30.94 1.77
C ILE A 355 12.13 -31.02 0.72
N HIS A 356 12.32 -32.20 0.13
CA HIS A 356 13.19 -32.35 -1.02
C HIS A 356 12.53 -31.72 -2.28
N PRO A 357 13.26 -31.01 -3.16
CA PRO A 357 12.71 -30.39 -4.38
C PRO A 357 11.80 -31.29 -5.22
N LYS A 358 12.22 -32.55 -5.40
CA LYS A 358 11.47 -33.56 -6.17
C LYS A 358 10.20 -34.08 -5.49
N GLU A 359 10.03 -33.82 -4.19
CA GLU A 359 8.88 -34.32 -3.40
C GLU A 359 7.73 -33.32 -3.36
N ILE A 360 7.93 -32.09 -3.85
CA ILE A 360 6.89 -31.05 -3.82
C ILE A 360 5.60 -31.46 -4.57
N GLN A 361 5.74 -32.27 -5.62
CA GLN A 361 4.62 -32.81 -6.40
C GLN A 361 3.83 -33.89 -5.63
N LYS A 362 4.45 -34.51 -4.62
CA LYS A 362 3.86 -35.60 -3.83
C LYS A 362 3.34 -35.11 -2.47
N LEU A 363 3.50 -33.83 -2.17
CA LEU A 363 3.07 -33.23 -0.93
C LEU A 363 1.54 -33.36 -0.78
N ASN A 364 1.08 -33.83 0.38
CA ASN A 364 -0.33 -33.93 0.68
C ASN A 364 -0.89 -32.59 1.16
N TYR A 365 -1.28 -31.72 0.22
CA TYR A 365 -1.81 -30.39 0.54
C TYR A 365 -3.11 -30.40 1.38
N GLN A 366 -3.78 -31.54 1.56
CA GLN A 366 -4.93 -31.64 2.46
C GLN A 366 -4.54 -31.61 3.95
N GLU A 367 -3.28 -31.89 4.28
CA GLU A 367 -2.80 -31.83 5.67
C GLU A 367 -2.90 -30.43 6.26
N PHE A 368 -2.73 -29.40 5.43
CA PHE A 368 -2.82 -28.01 5.88
C PHE A 368 -4.19 -27.64 6.46
N LYS A 369 -5.25 -28.38 6.10
CA LYS A 369 -6.61 -28.18 6.64
C LYS A 369 -6.91 -28.92 7.94
N ARG A 370 -6.12 -29.94 8.30
CA ARG A 370 -6.50 -30.94 9.31
C ARG A 370 -6.10 -30.59 10.73
N SER A 371 -5.59 -29.39 10.98
CA SER A 371 -4.96 -28.99 12.24
C SER A 371 -5.51 -27.69 12.80
#